data_AF-A0A8H2JPN0-F1
#
_entry.id   AF-A0A8H2JPN0-F1
#
_cell.length_a   1.000
_cell.length_b   1.000
_cell.length_c   1.000
_cell.angle_alpha   90.00
_cell.angle_beta   90.00
_cell.angle_gamma   90.00
#
_symmetry.space_group_name_H-M   'P 1'
#
loop_
_entity.id
_entity.type
_entity.pdbx_description
1 polymer ?
#
loop_
_entity_poly.entity_id
_entity_poly.type
_entity_poly.pdbx_seq_one_letter_code
_entity_poly.pdbx_strand_id
1 'polypeptide(L)'
;MEDTNLFETQGMLFEFFKSELSKKDLFIFFQMYLYRNKYDKFSFEKYTCSQEVIFKCDKSNFSRSVKKLIAAQWLIKINTNEYELLYHQPF
;
A
#
# COMPACT_ATOMS: atom_id res chain seq x y z
N MET A 1 -9.29 17.55 -12.31
CA MET A 1 -8.64 16.33 -11.76
C MET A 1 -7.28 16.84 -11.34
N GLU A 2 -7.19 17.31 -10.10
CA GLU A 2 -6.13 18.21 -9.63
C GLU A 2 -4.77 17.53 -9.59
N ASP A 3 -3.73 18.32 -9.86
CA ASP A 3 -2.29 18.03 -9.88
C ASP A 3 -1.70 17.58 -8.54
N THR A 4 -2.45 16.81 -7.76
CA THR A 4 -2.00 16.13 -6.55
C THR A 4 -1.31 14.84 -6.99
N ASN A 5 -0.01 14.87 -7.33
CA ASN A 5 0.81 13.65 -7.13
C ASN A 5 2.32 13.70 -7.38
N LEU A 6 2.88 14.58 -8.20
CA LEU A 6 4.27 14.33 -8.64
C LEU A 6 5.27 14.48 -7.49
N PHE A 7 5.19 15.57 -6.73
CA PHE A 7 6.05 15.79 -5.56
C PHE A 7 5.79 14.78 -4.44
N GLU A 8 4.53 14.36 -4.30
CA GLU A 8 4.07 13.37 -3.31
C GLU A 8 4.64 11.99 -3.60
N THR A 9 4.49 11.55 -4.85
CA THR A 9 5.04 10.31 -5.36
C THR A 9 6.57 10.35 -5.28
N GLN A 10 7.20 11.48 -5.58
CA GLN A 10 8.65 11.64 -5.45
C GLN A 10 9.12 11.54 -3.99
N GLY A 11 8.44 12.18 -3.05
CA GLY A 11 8.72 12.09 -1.62
C GLY A 11 8.57 10.67 -1.09
N MET A 12 7.48 9.99 -1.46
CA MET A 12 7.28 8.57 -1.15
C MET A 12 8.37 7.68 -1.73
N LEU A 13 8.75 7.89 -3.00
CA LEU A 13 9.83 7.12 -3.63
C LEU A 13 11.17 7.38 -2.93
N PHE A 14 11.43 8.61 -2.51
CA PHE A 14 12.65 8.96 -1.79
C PHE A 14 12.75 8.28 -0.43
N GLU A 15 11.68 8.33 0.37
CA GLU A 15 11.62 7.60 1.66
C GLU A 15 11.66 6.08 1.45
N PHE A 16 11.07 5.57 0.38
CA PHE A 16 11.19 4.17 -0.01
C PHE A 16 12.65 3.76 -0.29
N PHE A 17 13.42 4.57 -1.03
CA PHE A 17 14.84 4.27 -1.32
C PHE A 17 15.74 4.31 -0.08
N LYS A 18 15.30 4.91 1.03
CA LYS A 18 16.00 4.84 2.32
C LYS A 18 15.69 3.56 3.10
N SER A 19 14.66 2.81 2.70
CA SER A 19 14.21 1.60 3.38
C SER A 19 14.75 0.32 2.73
N GLU A 20 14.76 -0.80 3.47
CA GLU A 20 15.08 -2.14 2.92
C GLU A 20 13.90 -2.78 2.17
N LEU A 21 12.91 -1.99 1.76
CA LEU A 21 11.73 -2.47 1.05
C LEU A 21 12.07 -2.83 -0.40
N SER A 22 11.46 -3.91 -0.89
CA SER A 22 11.64 -4.40 -2.25
C SER A 22 10.66 -3.76 -3.23
N LYS A 23 10.93 -3.87 -4.53
CA LYS A 23 9.99 -3.44 -5.59
C LYS A 23 8.59 -4.03 -5.44
N LYS A 24 8.48 -5.25 -4.87
CA LYS A 24 7.19 -5.89 -4.60
C LYS A 24 6.46 -5.20 -3.46
N ASP A 25 7.17 -4.84 -2.40
CA ASP A 25 6.60 -4.12 -1.26
C ASP A 25 6.06 -2.74 -1.72
N LEU A 26 6.83 -2.03 -2.56
CA LEU A 26 6.41 -0.78 -3.18
C LEU A 26 5.14 -0.95 -4.02
N PHE A 27 5.09 -2.00 -4.84
CA PHE A 27 3.92 -2.27 -5.67
C PHE A 27 2.65 -2.44 -4.82
N ILE A 28 2.72 -3.22 -3.75
CA ILE A 28 1.57 -3.45 -2.85
C ILE A 28 1.12 -2.14 -2.22
N PHE A 29 2.05 -1.36 -1.67
CA PHE A 29 1.76 -0.05 -1.10
C PHE A 29 1.13 0.89 -2.14
N PHE A 30 1.70 0.97 -3.35
CA PHE A 30 1.24 1.88 -4.38
C PHE A 30 -0.16 1.51 -4.89
N GLN A 31 -0.48 0.22 -4.98
CA GLN A 31 -1.85 -0.23 -5.27
C GLN A 31 -2.82 0.23 -4.17
N MET A 32 -2.46 0.12 -2.88
CA MET A 32 -3.31 0.67 -1.82
C MET A 32 -3.47 2.19 -1.97
N TYR A 33 -2.37 2.91 -2.20
CA TYR A 33 -2.39 4.35 -2.35
C TYR A 33 -3.28 4.81 -3.52
N LEU A 34 -3.20 4.18 -4.69
CA LEU A 34 -4.04 4.52 -5.85
C LEU A 34 -5.53 4.36 -5.56
N TYR A 35 -5.90 3.38 -4.74
CA TYR A 35 -7.29 3.05 -4.43
C TYR A 35 -7.78 3.64 -3.10
N ARG A 36 -6.96 4.46 -2.41
CA ARG A 36 -7.29 5.04 -1.09
C ARG A 36 -8.57 5.86 -1.08
N ASN A 37 -8.88 6.56 -2.18
CA ASN A 37 -10.11 7.36 -2.30
C ASN A 37 -11.37 6.50 -2.47
N LYS A 38 -11.21 5.21 -2.82
CA LYS A 38 -12.30 4.26 -3.01
C LYS A 38 -12.47 3.34 -1.81
N TYR A 39 -11.39 3.07 -1.08
CA TYR A 39 -11.37 2.15 0.04
C TYR A 39 -10.56 2.71 1.21
N ASP A 40 -11.22 2.86 2.36
CA ASP A 40 -10.54 3.25 3.61
C ASP A 40 -9.65 2.14 4.17
N LYS A 41 -9.97 0.88 3.86
CA LYS A 41 -9.29 -0.31 4.39
C LYS A 41 -9.03 -1.36 3.32
N PHE A 42 -7.87 -2.00 3.42
CA PHE A 42 -7.36 -3.00 2.48
C PHE A 42 -7.33 -4.39 3.11
N SER A 43 -7.89 -5.39 2.41
CA SER A 43 -7.85 -6.81 2.74
C SER A 43 -7.53 -7.61 1.47
N PHE A 44 -6.59 -8.56 1.57
CA PHE A 44 -6.22 -9.38 0.42
C PHE A 44 -7.45 -10.07 -0.18
N GLU A 45 -8.21 -10.80 0.64
CA GLU A 45 -9.36 -11.60 0.21
C GLU A 45 -10.44 -10.75 -0.46
N LYS A 46 -10.68 -9.55 0.06
CA LYS A 46 -11.68 -8.62 -0.49
C LYS A 46 -11.27 -8.03 -1.84
N TYR A 47 -9.97 -7.83 -2.07
CA TYR A 47 -9.44 -7.08 -3.22
C TYR A 47 -8.59 -7.93 -4.19
N THR A 48 -8.62 -9.25 -4.02
CA THR A 48 -8.17 -10.22 -5.03
C THR A 48 -9.30 -11.13 -5.54
N CYS A 49 -10.42 -11.20 -4.82
CA CYS A 49 -11.59 -12.02 -5.20
C CYS A 49 -12.79 -11.21 -5.69
N SER A 50 -12.72 -9.87 -5.69
CA SER A 50 -13.78 -9.01 -6.23
C SER A 50 -13.52 -8.64 -7.70
N GLN A 51 -14.46 -7.93 -8.34
CA GLN A 51 -14.39 -7.51 -9.75
C GLN A 51 -13.11 -6.71 -10.10
N GLU A 52 -12.38 -6.20 -9.11
CA GLU A 52 -11.09 -5.54 -9.27
C GLU A 52 -9.98 -6.34 -8.56
N VAL A 53 -9.13 -7.00 -9.34
CA VAL A 53 -7.91 -7.64 -8.83
C VAL A 53 -6.86 -6.55 -8.64
N ILE A 54 -6.84 -5.96 -7.44
CA ILE A 54 -5.91 -4.88 -7.08
C ILE A 54 -4.52 -5.46 -6.83
N PHE A 55 -4.44 -6.51 -6.02
CA PHE A 55 -3.18 -7.13 -5.67
C PHE A 55 -2.90 -8.30 -6.62
N LYS A 56 -2.10 -8.05 -7.66
CA LYS A 56 -1.64 -9.06 -8.64
C LYS A 56 -0.53 -9.97 -8.08
N CYS A 57 -0.76 -10.56 -6.90
CA CYS A 57 0.17 -11.46 -6.23
C CYS A 57 -0.56 -12.50 -5.38
N ASP A 58 0.11 -13.57 -4.96
CA ASP A 58 -0.46 -14.53 -4.03
C ASP A 58 -0.51 -14.01 -2.58
N LYS A 59 -1.34 -14.66 -1.76
CA LYS A 59 -1.56 -14.30 -0.35
C LYS A 59 -0.28 -14.30 0.49
N SER A 60 0.67 -15.20 0.18
CA SER A 60 1.92 -15.33 0.94
C SER A 60 2.84 -14.14 0.69
N ASN A 61 2.95 -13.72 -0.57
CA ASN A 61 3.73 -12.57 -1.01
C ASN A 61 3.10 -11.27 -0.49
N PHE A 62 1.78 -11.13 -0.58
CA PHE A 62 1.05 -10.02 0.03
C PHE A 62 1.32 -9.92 1.53
N SER A 63 1.14 -11.04 2.26
CA SER A 63 1.32 -11.05 3.72
C SER A 63 2.75 -10.72 4.15
N ARG A 64 3.76 -11.20 3.41
CA ARG A 64 5.16 -10.83 3.65
C ARG A 64 5.38 -9.33 3.42
N SER A 65 4.82 -8.78 2.35
CA SER A 65 4.97 -7.37 2.01
C SER A 65 4.31 -6.46 3.04
N VAL A 66 3.08 -6.77 3.45
CA VAL A 66 2.36 -6.00 4.46
C VAL A 66 3.08 -5.99 5.80
N LYS A 67 3.67 -7.12 6.23
CA LYS A 67 4.48 -7.16 7.46
C LYS A 67 5.65 -6.19 7.41
N LYS A 68 6.36 -6.14 6.28
CA LYS A 68 7.49 -5.22 6.08
C LYS A 68 7.02 -3.76 6.03
N LEU A 69 5.92 -3.48 5.33
CA LEU A 69 5.34 -2.14 5.24
C LEU A 69 4.87 -1.63 6.61
N ILE A 70 4.30 -2.49 7.45
CA ILE A 70 3.95 -2.14 8.84
C ILE A 70 5.22 -1.85 9.66
N ALA A 71 6.25 -2.70 9.56
CA ALA A 71 7.51 -2.50 10.28
C ALA A 71 8.20 -1.18 9.87
N ALA A 72 8.08 -0.81 8.60
CA ALA A 72 8.57 0.46 8.06
C ALA A 72 7.56 1.62 8.20
N GLN A 73 6.49 1.44 8.99
CA GLN A 73 5.50 2.48 9.32
C GLN A 73 4.77 3.11 8.12
N TRP A 74 4.55 2.33 7.05
CA TRP A 74 3.74 2.74 5.90
C TRP A 74 2.27 2.35 6.03
N LEU A 75 2.00 1.29 6.80
CA LEU A 75 0.68 0.72 7.03
C LEU A 75 0.44 0.50 8.52
N ILE A 76 -0.83 0.50 8.93
CA ILE A 76 -1.26 -0.06 10.22
C ILE A 76 -2.17 -1.26 9.99
N LYS A 77 -2.12 -2.20 10.94
CA LYS A 77 -3.04 -3.33 11.01
C LYS A 77 -4.22 -2.93 11.89
N ILE A 78 -5.43 -2.95 11.31
CA ILE A 78 -6.67 -2.58 12.01
C ILE A 78 -7.28 -3.80 12.71
N ASN A 79 -7.32 -4.93 12.01
CA ASN A 79 -7.76 -6.22 12.57
C ASN A 79 -7.00 -7.36 11.89
N THR A 80 -7.43 -8.61 12.09
CA THR A 80 -6.72 -9.82 11.62
C THR A 80 -6.30 -9.74 10.15
N ASN A 81 -7.15 -9.20 9.27
CA ASN A 81 -6.96 -9.22 7.81
C ASN A 81 -7.14 -7.85 7.13
N GLU A 82 -7.35 -6.76 7.89
CA GLU A 82 -7.52 -5.41 7.34
C GLU A 82 -6.38 -4.48 7.74
N TYR A 83 -5.97 -3.66 6.77
CA TYR A 83 -4.86 -2.73 6.85
C TYR A 83 -5.27 -1.36 6.34
N GLU A 84 -4.65 -0.32 6.88
CA GLU A 84 -4.88 1.06 6.46
C GLU A 84 -3.54 1.74 6.17
N LEU A 85 -3.55 2.68 5.23
CA LEU A 85 -2.40 3.53 4.92
C LEU A 85 -2.18 4.53 6.06
N LEU A 86 -0.95 4.65 6.54
CA LEU A 86 -0.60 5.73 7.48
C LEU A 86 -0.45 7.08 6.78
N TYR A 87 -0.06 7.06 5.51
CA TYR A 87 0.13 8.25 4.70
C TYR A 87 -1.09 8.50 3.82
N HIS A 88 -2.02 9.31 4.32
CA HIS A 88 -3.15 9.85 3.56
C HIS A 88 -2.85 11.20 2.90
N GLN A 89 -1.76 11.85 3.33
CA GLN A 89 -1.33 13.16 2.85
C GLN A 89 0.15 13.17 2.46
N PRO A 90 0.55 14.12 1.60
CA PRO A 90 1.86 14.15 1.00
C PRO A 90 2.87 14.91 1.86
N PHE A 91 4.14 14.56 1.69
CA PHE A 91 5.26 15.34 2.22
C PHE A 91 5.36 16.71 1.55
#